data_AF-A0A1Y4D507-F1
#
_entry.id   AF-A0A1Y4D507-F1
#
_cell.length_a   1.000
_cell.length_b   1.000
_cell.length_c   1.000
_cell.angle_alpha   90.00
_cell.angle_beta   90.00
_cell.angle_gamma   90.00
#
_symmetry.space_group_name_H-M   'P 1'
#
loop_
_entity.id
_entity.type
_entity.pdbx_description
1 polymer ?
#
loop_
_entity_poly.entity_id
_entity_poly.type
_entity_poly.pdbx_seq_one_letter_code
_entity_poly.pdbx_strand_id
1 'polypeptide(L)'
;MATCKYGGGAFAPRLRTMNRLAFLLIPVLVLGMLVTQPASAADHDTAQKAAAPDLHPLLVSASELEGSFAEIQHYVEAGFIYQPNLSFSAQVTACGTEDTDWRAVVSGFADADRAFAFFFGKAEDVLREQKALARLVPTESAKSLSKQKIAALQKDLKTAQGRRELASITKKTLDDIAGKVSGNKETLRFLGGHMYGAFVERLYVTSIMVLAAAEEGTLAPLHNVRIGTFSRIHDVLTAFGRDNCLGSSEKSPQRLKTVQKLGRLVGTGTHKPTLADLRKVVEICQDVRDSFMQ
;
A
#
# COMPACT_ATOMS: atom_id res chain seq x y z
N MET A 1 -30.62 37.39 -24.26
CA MET A 1 -29.74 38.33 -23.55
C MET A 1 -30.37 38.64 -22.20
N ALA A 2 -29.77 38.17 -21.11
CA ALA A 2 -29.72 38.81 -19.79
C ALA A 2 -28.99 37.86 -18.82
N THR A 3 -28.04 38.44 -18.10
CA THR A 3 -27.06 37.87 -17.18
C THR A 3 -27.66 37.30 -15.90
N CYS A 4 -27.05 36.24 -15.35
CA CYS A 4 -27.02 36.05 -13.90
C CYS A 4 -25.57 36.01 -13.40
N LYS A 5 -25.23 37.04 -12.62
CA LYS A 5 -23.98 37.22 -11.88
C LYS A 5 -24.04 36.32 -10.64
N TYR A 6 -22.97 35.58 -10.36
CA TYR A 6 -22.62 35.24 -8.97
C TYR A 6 -21.30 35.93 -8.63
N GLY A 7 -21.39 36.83 -7.63
CA GLY A 7 -20.25 37.50 -7.01
C GLY A 7 -19.28 36.48 -6.41
N GLY A 8 -17.99 36.76 -6.35
CA GLY A 8 -17.49 37.91 -5.60
C GLY A 8 -17.30 37.53 -4.13
N GLY A 9 -16.51 36.47 -3.89
CA GLY A 9 -16.03 36.06 -2.58
C GLY A 9 -14.56 35.69 -2.70
N ALA A 10 -13.69 36.54 -2.18
CA ALA A 10 -12.25 36.32 -2.15
C ALA A 10 -11.92 35.07 -1.32
N PHE A 11 -11.48 33.99 -1.96
CA PHE A 11 -10.78 32.90 -1.27
C PHE A 11 -9.28 33.21 -1.27
N ALA A 12 -8.86 34.01 -0.29
CA ALA A 12 -7.45 34.07 0.09
C ALA A 12 -7.00 32.69 0.64
N PRO A 13 -5.75 32.27 0.39
CA PRO A 13 -5.31 30.91 0.61
C PRO A 13 -5.05 30.68 2.09
N ARG A 14 -5.98 30.06 2.80
CA ARG A 14 -5.65 29.42 4.08
C ARG A 14 -5.06 28.05 3.79
N LEU A 15 -3.73 28.03 3.60
CA LEU A 15 -2.92 26.87 3.96
C LEU A 15 -3.25 26.51 5.42
N ARG A 16 -4.09 25.50 5.61
CA ARG A 16 -4.08 24.67 6.81
C ARG A 16 -3.69 23.28 6.35
N THR A 17 -2.53 22.85 6.83
CA THR A 17 -2.01 21.48 6.85
C THR A 17 -3.12 20.43 6.85
N MET A 18 -3.42 19.92 5.66
CA MET A 18 -4.26 18.74 5.53
C MET A 18 -3.33 17.53 5.51
N ASN A 19 -3.12 16.93 6.69
CA ASN A 19 -2.68 15.55 6.81
C ASN A 19 -3.75 14.67 6.16
N ARG A 20 -3.62 14.40 4.85
CA ARG A 20 -4.52 13.52 4.10
C ARG A 20 -3.81 12.21 3.84
N LEU A 21 -4.21 11.14 4.53
CA LEU A 21 -3.71 9.79 4.30
C LEU A 21 -4.89 8.87 4.28
N ALA A 22 -4.96 8.02 3.26
CA ALA A 22 -6.01 7.02 3.21
C ALA A 22 -5.70 5.75 2.45
N PHE A 23 -4.97 5.80 1.34
CA PHE A 23 -4.99 4.69 0.40
C PHE A 23 -3.93 3.60 0.56
N LEU A 24 -2.95 3.73 1.46
CA LEU A 24 -1.77 2.87 1.41
C LEU A 24 -1.30 2.29 2.74
N LEU A 25 -1.88 2.64 3.88
CA LEU A 25 -1.46 2.00 5.14
C LEU A 25 -2.15 0.65 5.39
N ILE A 26 -2.76 0.07 4.37
CA ILE A 26 -3.64 -1.07 4.55
C ILE A 26 -3.03 -2.26 3.87
N PRO A 27 -2.31 -3.06 4.68
CA PRO A 27 -2.78 -4.43 4.80
C PRO A 27 -2.44 -5.10 6.14
N VAL A 28 -2.61 -4.41 7.27
CA VAL A 28 -2.06 -4.90 8.54
C VAL A 28 -2.98 -5.89 9.27
N LEU A 29 -3.62 -6.78 8.50
CA LEU A 29 -4.23 -8.00 9.06
C LEU A 29 -3.32 -9.22 8.89
N VAL A 30 -2.30 -9.17 8.02
CA VAL A 30 -1.36 -10.28 7.80
C VAL A 30 0.08 -9.90 8.14
N LEU A 31 0.41 -8.62 8.19
CA LEU A 31 1.78 -8.16 8.46
C LEU A 31 2.26 -8.53 9.88
N GLY A 32 1.34 -8.72 10.85
CA GLY A 32 1.66 -9.26 12.18
C GLY A 32 2.17 -10.70 12.19
N MET A 33 1.96 -11.42 11.09
CA MET A 33 2.33 -12.82 10.86
C MET A 33 3.60 -12.95 10.00
N LEU A 34 4.23 -11.85 9.58
CA LEU A 34 5.37 -11.85 8.66
C LEU A 34 6.74 -11.96 9.34
N VAL A 35 6.79 -11.84 10.68
CA VAL A 35 8.06 -11.81 11.43
C VAL A 35 8.23 -13.03 12.34
N THR A 36 8.06 -14.24 11.79
CA THR A 36 8.41 -15.49 12.49
C THR A 36 9.23 -16.44 11.62
N GLN A 37 10.12 -15.93 10.76
CA GLN A 37 11.22 -16.78 10.31
C GLN A 37 12.29 -16.82 11.40
N PRO A 38 12.64 -18.00 11.93
CA PRO A 38 13.93 -18.16 12.56
C PRO A 38 14.99 -17.97 11.46
N ALA A 39 16.00 -17.13 11.74
CA ALA A 39 17.22 -17.14 10.96
C ALA A 39 17.70 -18.60 10.90
N SER A 40 18.11 -19.07 9.71
CA SER A 40 18.75 -20.37 9.62
C SER A 40 19.95 -20.37 10.57
N ALA A 41 20.14 -21.44 11.34
CA ALA A 41 21.16 -21.54 12.37
C ALA A 41 22.61 -21.39 11.85
N ALA A 42 22.81 -21.19 10.55
CA ALA A 42 24.10 -21.00 9.92
C ALA A 42 24.60 -19.54 9.89
N ASP A 43 23.75 -18.52 10.12
CA ASP A 43 24.14 -17.11 9.94
C ASP A 43 24.30 -16.32 11.25
N HIS A 44 24.47 -17.01 12.38
CA HIS A 44 24.60 -16.37 13.68
C HIS A 44 25.91 -15.58 13.88
N ASP A 45 26.86 -15.62 12.94
CA ASP A 45 28.22 -15.13 13.18
C ASP A 45 28.63 -13.84 12.45
N THR A 46 27.71 -13.15 11.75
CA THR A 46 28.00 -11.80 11.21
C THR A 46 26.78 -10.86 11.22
N ALA A 47 26.01 -10.85 12.31
CA ALA A 47 25.01 -9.80 12.54
C ALA A 47 25.70 -8.45 12.84
N GLN A 48 26.13 -7.74 11.79
CA GLN A 48 26.53 -6.34 11.89
C GLN A 48 25.32 -5.53 12.41
N LYS A 49 25.45 -4.94 13.60
CA LYS A 49 24.59 -3.84 14.06
C LYS A 49 24.80 -2.62 13.15
N ALA A 50 24.24 -2.66 11.94
CA ALA A 50 24.00 -1.45 11.17
C ALA A 50 22.86 -0.67 11.83
N ALA A 51 22.88 0.67 11.72
CA ALA A 51 21.74 1.49 12.12
C ALA A 51 20.49 0.97 11.41
N ALA A 52 19.45 0.62 12.19
CA ALA A 52 18.17 0.22 11.62
C ALA A 52 17.56 1.42 10.89
N PRO A 53 16.90 1.21 9.73
CA PRO A 53 16.21 2.28 9.03
C PRO A 53 15.16 2.89 9.97
N ASP A 54 14.92 4.19 9.82
CA ASP A 54 13.93 4.89 10.64
C ASP A 54 12.54 4.29 10.41
N LEU A 55 12.02 3.62 11.44
CA LEU A 55 10.67 3.05 11.45
C LEU A 55 9.63 4.05 11.98
N HIS A 56 10.03 5.24 12.43
CA HIS A 56 9.13 6.29 12.87
C HIS A 56 8.05 6.65 11.82
N PRO A 57 8.32 6.63 10.50
CA PRO A 57 7.30 6.84 9.49
C PRO A 57 6.20 5.76 9.43
N LEU A 58 6.44 4.57 10.00
CA LEU A 58 5.41 3.53 10.18
C LEU A 58 4.52 3.77 11.40
N LEU A 59 4.91 4.68 12.30
CA LEU A 59 4.15 5.07 13.48
C LEU A 59 3.02 6.03 13.09
N VAL A 60 1.94 5.47 12.57
CA VAL A 60 0.68 6.17 12.30
C VAL A 60 -0.24 6.07 13.52
N SER A 61 -0.99 7.12 13.87
CA SER A 61 -1.95 7.00 14.97
C SER A 61 -3.19 6.18 14.56
N ALA A 62 -3.93 5.64 15.53
CA ALA A 62 -5.20 4.98 15.26
C ALA A 62 -6.24 5.94 14.66
N SER A 63 -6.22 7.23 15.02
CA SER A 63 -7.15 8.21 14.45
C SER A 63 -6.81 8.56 13.00
N GLU A 64 -5.53 8.57 12.63
CA GLU A 64 -5.10 8.74 11.24
C GLU A 64 -5.52 7.54 10.37
N LEU A 65 -5.44 6.32 10.91
CA LEU A 65 -5.96 5.11 10.26
C LEU A 65 -7.49 5.11 10.15
N GLU A 66 -8.22 5.59 11.17
CA GLU A 66 -9.68 5.72 11.08
C GLU A 66 -10.08 6.70 9.96
N GLY A 67 -9.45 7.87 9.91
CA GLY A 67 -9.64 8.85 8.84
C GLY A 67 -9.35 8.26 7.47
N SER A 68 -8.29 7.44 7.37
CA SER A 68 -7.93 6.72 6.16
C SER A 68 -9.07 5.83 5.64
N PHE A 69 -9.65 5.02 6.53
CA PHE A 69 -10.77 4.15 6.15
C PHE A 69 -12.03 4.92 5.77
N ALA A 70 -12.24 6.12 6.35
CA ALA A 70 -13.36 6.97 5.99
C ALA A 70 -13.21 7.52 4.56
N GLU A 71 -12.00 7.94 4.17
CA GLU A 71 -11.73 8.45 2.82
C GLU A 71 -11.83 7.37 1.73
N ILE A 72 -11.55 6.10 2.05
CA ILE A 72 -11.77 4.96 1.13
C ILE A 72 -13.25 4.83 0.74
N GLN A 73 -14.17 5.24 1.62
CA GLN A 73 -15.60 5.22 1.31
C GLN A 73 -15.93 6.08 0.08
N HIS A 74 -15.18 7.14 -0.20
CA HIS A 74 -15.38 7.94 -1.42
C HIS A 74 -15.14 7.14 -2.70
N TYR A 75 -14.25 6.15 -2.66
CA TYR A 75 -14.05 5.27 -3.81
C TYR A 75 -15.24 4.30 -3.97
N VAL A 76 -15.77 3.78 -2.86
CA VAL A 76 -16.99 2.96 -2.90
C VAL A 76 -18.19 3.77 -3.41
N GLU A 77 -18.34 5.02 -2.95
CA GLU A 77 -19.39 5.95 -3.40
C GLU A 77 -19.27 6.31 -4.88
N ALA A 78 -18.03 6.41 -5.40
CA ALA A 78 -17.76 6.60 -6.81
C ALA A 78 -18.00 5.33 -7.66
N GLY A 79 -18.44 4.22 -7.06
CA GLY A 79 -18.78 2.99 -7.77
C GLY A 79 -17.60 2.08 -8.07
N PHE A 80 -16.43 2.29 -7.42
CA PHE A 80 -15.29 1.39 -7.63
C PHE A 80 -15.60 -0.01 -7.11
N ILE A 81 -15.34 -0.99 -7.98
CA ILE A 81 -15.46 -2.41 -7.70
C ILE A 81 -14.11 -3.07 -7.89
N TYR A 82 -13.87 -4.13 -7.11
CA TYR A 82 -12.70 -4.95 -7.28
C TYR A 82 -12.78 -5.72 -8.61
N GLN A 83 -11.69 -5.71 -9.37
CA GLN A 83 -11.58 -6.41 -10.65
C GLN A 83 -10.51 -7.49 -10.55
N PRO A 84 -10.89 -8.78 -10.40
CA PRO A 84 -9.93 -9.87 -10.27
C PRO A 84 -8.92 -9.95 -11.41
N ASN A 85 -9.30 -9.57 -12.63
CA ASN A 85 -8.41 -9.62 -13.80
C ASN A 85 -7.29 -8.57 -13.75
N LEU A 86 -7.46 -7.50 -12.95
CA LEU A 86 -6.41 -6.51 -12.74
C LEU A 86 -5.43 -6.93 -11.65
N SER A 87 -5.76 -7.92 -10.82
CA SER A 87 -4.90 -8.34 -9.71
C SER A 87 -3.62 -8.97 -10.23
N PHE A 88 -2.51 -8.64 -9.60
CA PHE A 88 -1.22 -9.27 -9.90
C PHE A 88 -1.28 -10.78 -9.61
N SER A 89 -1.93 -11.16 -8.51
CA SER A 89 -2.09 -12.56 -8.08
C SER A 89 -2.78 -13.47 -9.12
N ALA A 90 -3.66 -12.93 -9.97
CA ALA A 90 -4.32 -13.67 -11.03
C ALA A 90 -3.40 -13.91 -12.24
N GLN A 91 -2.36 -13.10 -12.39
CA GLN A 91 -1.45 -13.09 -13.54
C GLN A 91 -0.20 -13.94 -13.27
N VAL A 92 0.10 -14.25 -12.00
CA VAL A 92 1.25 -15.08 -11.63
C VAL A 92 0.88 -16.55 -11.47
N THR A 93 1.42 -17.39 -12.34
CA THR A 93 1.61 -18.82 -12.06
C THR A 93 2.79 -18.95 -11.11
N ALA A 94 2.75 -19.86 -10.13
CA ALA A 94 3.65 -19.90 -8.96
C ALA A 94 5.13 -20.21 -9.27
N CYS A 95 5.78 -19.35 -10.05
CA CYS A 95 7.19 -19.40 -10.41
C CYS A 95 7.99 -18.51 -9.44
N GLY A 96 9.15 -18.99 -8.97
CA GLY A 96 10.09 -18.21 -8.16
C GLY A 96 10.10 -18.46 -6.65
N THR A 97 9.63 -19.62 -6.18
CA THR A 97 9.45 -19.91 -4.74
C THR A 97 10.74 -19.92 -3.89
N GLU A 98 11.92 -19.97 -4.50
CA GLU A 98 13.21 -20.02 -3.80
C GLU A 98 13.89 -18.66 -3.63
N ASP A 99 13.60 -17.65 -4.48
CA ASP A 99 14.18 -16.31 -4.35
C ASP A 99 13.45 -15.51 -3.27
N THR A 100 14.12 -15.28 -2.13
CA THR A 100 13.62 -14.46 -1.02
C THR A 100 13.31 -13.03 -1.42
N ASP A 101 14.08 -12.44 -2.33
CA ASP A 101 13.87 -11.08 -2.80
C ASP A 101 12.63 -10.97 -3.68
N TRP A 102 12.46 -11.90 -4.63
CA TRP A 102 11.25 -12.02 -5.43
C TRP A 102 10.03 -12.20 -4.52
N ARG A 103 10.09 -13.14 -3.57
CA ARG A 103 9.00 -13.39 -2.61
C ARG A 103 8.64 -12.17 -1.79
N ALA A 104 9.63 -11.41 -1.33
CA ALA A 104 9.39 -10.18 -0.58
C ALA A 104 8.54 -9.21 -1.41
N VAL A 105 8.95 -8.89 -2.63
CA VAL A 105 8.22 -7.93 -3.48
C VAL A 105 6.84 -8.46 -3.89
N VAL A 106 6.77 -9.71 -4.33
CA VAL A 106 5.51 -10.31 -4.81
C VAL A 106 4.50 -10.50 -3.68
N SER A 107 4.96 -10.75 -2.44
CA SER A 107 4.07 -10.71 -1.27
C SER A 107 3.44 -9.33 -1.09
N GLY A 108 4.16 -8.26 -1.42
CA GLY A 108 3.63 -6.89 -1.41
C GLY A 108 2.52 -6.66 -2.45
N PHE A 109 2.71 -7.17 -3.67
CA PHE A 109 1.69 -7.13 -4.72
C PHE A 109 0.42 -7.87 -4.30
N ALA A 110 0.56 -9.13 -3.87
CA ALA A 110 -0.57 -9.95 -3.44
C ALA A 110 -1.31 -9.35 -2.24
N ASP A 111 -0.60 -8.66 -1.35
CA ASP A 111 -1.20 -8.03 -0.19
C ASP A 111 -1.94 -6.72 -0.54
N ALA A 112 -1.47 -6.00 -1.56
CA ALA A 112 -2.23 -4.91 -2.16
C ALA A 112 -3.53 -5.41 -2.82
N ASP A 113 -3.47 -6.48 -3.61
CA ASP A 113 -4.65 -7.11 -4.23
C ASP A 113 -5.67 -7.54 -3.17
N ARG A 114 -5.20 -8.18 -2.10
CA ARG A 114 -6.03 -8.57 -0.96
C ARG A 114 -6.71 -7.38 -0.29
N ALA A 115 -6.01 -6.26 -0.16
CA ALA A 115 -6.58 -5.02 0.37
C ALA A 115 -7.67 -4.46 -0.57
N PHE A 116 -7.43 -4.44 -1.88
CA PHE A 116 -8.42 -4.03 -2.86
C PHE A 116 -9.67 -4.93 -2.85
N ALA A 117 -9.48 -6.25 -2.78
CA ALA A 117 -10.57 -7.20 -2.62
C ALA A 117 -11.37 -6.94 -1.32
N PHE A 118 -10.69 -6.56 -0.24
CA PHE A 118 -11.34 -6.29 1.04
C PHE A 118 -12.22 -5.03 1.00
N PHE A 119 -11.79 -3.95 0.35
CA PHE A 119 -12.59 -2.71 0.28
C PHE A 119 -13.63 -2.69 -0.82
N PHE A 120 -13.32 -3.30 -1.97
CA PHE A 120 -14.12 -3.13 -3.20
C PHE A 120 -14.70 -4.45 -3.73
N GLY A 121 -14.36 -5.58 -3.11
CA GLY A 121 -14.77 -6.92 -3.54
C GLY A 121 -15.68 -7.63 -2.54
N LYS A 122 -15.94 -8.91 -2.82
CA LYS A 122 -16.71 -9.79 -1.94
C LYS A 122 -15.78 -10.59 -1.03
N ALA A 123 -16.33 -11.19 0.04
CA ALA A 123 -15.54 -11.99 0.96
C ALA A 123 -14.80 -13.16 0.26
N GLU A 124 -15.36 -13.71 -0.82
CA GLU A 124 -14.72 -14.73 -1.65
C GLU A 124 -13.47 -14.23 -2.36
N ASP A 125 -13.47 -12.98 -2.83
CA ASP A 125 -12.30 -12.36 -3.44
C ASP A 125 -11.18 -12.24 -2.42
N VAL A 126 -11.50 -11.76 -1.22
CA VAL A 126 -10.51 -11.64 -0.13
C VAL A 126 -9.90 -12.99 0.23
N LEU A 127 -10.70 -14.06 0.26
CA LEU A 127 -10.21 -15.41 0.53
C LEU A 127 -9.27 -15.92 -0.56
N ARG A 128 -9.59 -15.64 -1.84
CA ARG A 128 -8.71 -15.97 -2.96
C ARG A 128 -7.37 -15.27 -2.82
N GLU A 129 -7.37 -13.97 -2.55
CA GLU A 129 -6.15 -13.19 -2.38
C GLU A 129 -5.37 -13.58 -1.10
N GLN A 130 -6.05 -13.92 -0.02
CA GLN A 130 -5.42 -14.51 1.17
C GLN A 130 -4.67 -15.80 0.84
N LYS A 131 -5.28 -16.69 0.04
CA LYS A 131 -4.65 -17.94 -0.37
C LYS A 131 -3.42 -17.70 -1.26
N ALA A 132 -3.47 -16.69 -2.13
CA ALA A 132 -2.33 -16.29 -2.94
C ALA A 132 -1.18 -15.77 -2.06
N LEU A 133 -1.47 -14.84 -1.15
CA LEU A 133 -0.49 -14.29 -0.22
C LEU A 133 0.15 -15.35 0.69
N ALA A 134 -0.65 -16.29 1.21
CA ALA A 134 -0.18 -17.37 2.09
C ALA A 134 0.82 -18.33 1.43
N ARG A 135 0.89 -18.38 0.09
CA ARG A 135 1.90 -19.17 -0.64
C ARG A 135 3.26 -18.47 -0.69
N LEU A 136 3.26 -17.14 -0.61
CA LEU A 136 4.44 -16.29 -0.77
C LEU A 136 5.12 -16.02 0.56
N VAL A 137 4.35 -16.07 1.63
CA VAL A 137 4.81 -15.82 2.99
C VAL A 137 4.78 -17.15 3.77
N PRO A 138 5.94 -17.75 4.04
CA PRO A 138 6.00 -18.98 4.82
C PRO A 138 5.82 -18.63 6.31
N THR A 139 4.59 -18.64 6.82
CA THR A 139 4.36 -18.65 8.26
C THR A 139 3.26 -19.62 8.69
N GLU A 140 3.62 -20.49 9.63
CA GLU A 140 2.73 -21.45 10.30
C GLU A 140 1.59 -20.78 11.10
N SER A 141 1.71 -19.48 11.38
CA SER A 141 0.77 -18.71 12.21
C SER A 141 -0.20 -17.84 11.43
N ALA A 142 -0.21 -17.92 10.09
CA ALA A 142 -1.09 -17.11 9.27
C ALA A 142 -2.56 -17.53 9.42
N LYS A 143 -3.19 -17.13 10.53
CA LYS A 143 -4.63 -17.31 10.75
C LYS A 143 -5.38 -16.47 9.73
N SER A 144 -5.68 -17.08 8.59
CA SER A 144 -6.58 -16.53 7.58
C SER A 144 -7.90 -16.16 8.25
N LEU A 145 -8.41 -14.96 7.97
CA LEU A 145 -9.73 -14.58 8.48
C LEU A 145 -10.79 -15.48 7.84
N SER A 146 -11.74 -15.96 8.64
CA SER A 146 -12.86 -16.71 8.10
C SER A 146 -13.72 -15.82 7.20
N LYS A 147 -14.40 -16.43 6.23
CA LYS A 147 -15.37 -15.74 5.36
C LYS A 147 -16.35 -14.87 6.14
N GLN A 148 -16.88 -15.41 7.23
CA GLN A 148 -17.85 -14.75 8.11
C GLN A 148 -17.24 -13.51 8.77
N LYS A 149 -15.99 -13.62 9.28
CA LYS A 149 -15.30 -12.49 9.89
C LYS A 149 -14.98 -11.40 8.87
N ILE A 150 -14.59 -11.77 7.65
CA ILE A 150 -14.36 -10.83 6.54
C ILE A 150 -15.65 -10.07 6.23
N ALA A 151 -16.76 -10.78 5.99
CA ALA A 151 -18.04 -10.15 5.67
C ALA A 151 -18.54 -9.21 6.79
N ALA A 152 -18.34 -9.62 8.05
CA ALA A 152 -18.65 -8.76 9.20
C ALA A 152 -17.81 -7.48 9.18
N LEU A 153 -16.49 -7.58 9.05
CA LEU A 153 -15.60 -6.42 8.99
C LEU A 153 -15.92 -5.48 7.82
N GLN A 154 -16.21 -6.02 6.64
CA GLN A 154 -16.63 -5.24 5.47
C GLN A 154 -17.93 -4.48 5.71
N LYS A 155 -18.88 -5.08 6.45
CA LYS A 155 -20.11 -4.41 6.85
C LYS A 155 -19.83 -3.32 7.88
N ASP A 156 -19.01 -3.62 8.89
CA ASP A 156 -18.72 -2.72 10.01
C ASP A 156 -17.97 -1.46 9.56
N LEU A 157 -17.13 -1.57 8.51
CA LEU A 157 -16.43 -0.45 7.86
C LEU A 157 -17.34 0.70 7.40
N LYS A 158 -18.63 0.40 7.14
CA LYS A 158 -19.62 1.43 6.78
C LYS A 158 -19.93 2.36 7.96
N THR A 159 -19.62 1.94 9.18
CA THR A 159 -19.84 2.71 10.41
C THR A 159 -18.54 3.31 10.93
N ALA A 160 -18.63 4.45 11.63
CA ALA A 160 -17.48 5.05 12.30
C ALA A 160 -16.87 4.10 13.36
N GLN A 161 -17.72 3.40 14.10
CA GLN A 161 -17.28 2.44 15.12
C GLN A 161 -16.44 1.31 14.52
N GLY A 162 -16.91 0.68 13.44
CA GLY A 162 -16.17 -0.39 12.78
C GLY A 162 -14.84 0.09 12.18
N ARG A 163 -14.78 1.32 11.65
CA ARG A 163 -13.51 1.92 11.21
C ARG A 163 -12.52 2.12 12.36
N ARG A 164 -12.99 2.56 13.53
CA ARG A 164 -12.14 2.69 14.74
C ARG A 164 -11.58 1.36 15.20
N GLU A 165 -12.41 0.32 15.23
CA GLU A 165 -11.98 -1.01 15.63
C GLU A 165 -10.94 -1.58 14.67
N LEU A 166 -11.18 -1.44 13.36
CA LEU A 166 -10.19 -1.85 12.36
C LEU A 166 -8.88 -1.05 12.48
N ALA A 167 -8.96 0.25 12.75
CA ALA A 167 -7.80 1.11 12.94
C ALA A 167 -6.96 0.69 14.15
N SER A 168 -7.62 0.34 15.26
CA SER A 168 -6.95 -0.18 16.46
C SER A 168 -6.24 -1.51 16.18
N ILE A 169 -6.92 -2.45 15.51
CA ILE A 169 -6.32 -3.75 15.11
C ILE A 169 -5.12 -3.52 14.19
N THR A 170 -5.27 -2.64 13.20
CA THR A 170 -4.23 -2.30 12.23
C THR A 170 -3.02 -1.67 12.92
N LYS A 171 -3.24 -0.70 13.82
CA LYS A 171 -2.20 -0.05 14.61
C LYS A 171 -1.41 -1.03 15.46
N LYS A 172 -2.10 -1.85 16.25
CA LYS A 172 -1.46 -2.87 17.08
C LYS A 172 -0.57 -3.77 16.23
N THR A 173 -1.08 -4.20 15.08
CA THR A 173 -0.31 -5.06 14.19
C THR A 173 0.93 -4.35 13.64
N LEU A 174 0.85 -3.05 13.30
CA LEU A 174 2.01 -2.24 12.87
C LEU A 174 3.07 -2.12 13.97
N ASP A 175 2.63 -1.91 15.22
CA ASP A 175 3.51 -1.86 16.38
C ASP A 175 4.23 -3.18 16.60
N ASP A 176 3.50 -4.30 16.48
CA ASP A 176 4.07 -5.63 16.60
C ASP A 176 5.13 -5.89 15.51
N ILE A 177 4.89 -5.45 14.28
CA ILE A 177 5.89 -5.55 13.19
C ILE A 177 7.11 -4.70 13.51
N ALA A 178 6.91 -3.42 13.82
CA ALA A 178 7.99 -2.49 14.11
C ALA A 178 8.87 -3.02 15.25
N GLY A 179 8.26 -3.60 16.29
CA GLY A 179 8.95 -4.27 17.38
C GLY A 179 9.75 -5.49 16.94
N LYS A 180 9.19 -6.36 16.10
CA LYS A 180 9.84 -7.61 15.66
C LYS A 180 10.91 -7.43 14.59
N VAL A 181 10.81 -6.40 13.74
CA VAL A 181 11.82 -6.14 12.69
C VAL A 181 13.00 -5.32 13.20
N SER A 182 12.88 -4.70 14.38
CA SER A 182 13.93 -3.87 14.96
C SER A 182 15.21 -4.68 15.19
N GLY A 183 16.30 -4.23 14.58
CA GLY A 183 17.63 -4.83 14.74
C GLY A 183 17.92 -6.07 13.88
N ASN A 184 17.00 -6.53 13.02
CA ASN A 184 17.26 -7.62 12.07
C ASN A 184 17.24 -7.12 10.62
N LYS A 185 18.42 -7.01 10.00
CA LYS A 185 18.59 -6.46 8.65
C LYS A 185 17.92 -7.30 7.55
N GLU A 186 17.87 -8.61 7.69
CA GLU A 186 17.22 -9.48 6.71
C GLU A 186 15.71 -9.32 6.74
N THR A 187 15.14 -9.30 7.94
CA THR A 187 13.72 -9.02 8.14
C THR A 187 13.36 -7.61 7.65
N LEU A 188 14.22 -6.62 7.88
CA LEU A 188 14.03 -5.25 7.36
C LEU A 188 14.08 -5.20 5.84
N ARG A 189 14.97 -5.96 5.20
CA ARG A 189 15.03 -6.09 3.74
C ARG A 189 13.78 -6.75 3.18
N PHE A 190 13.31 -7.83 3.81
CA PHE A 190 12.05 -8.47 3.42
C PHE A 190 10.89 -7.47 3.54
N LEU A 191 10.78 -6.77 4.68
CA LEU A 191 9.75 -5.76 4.91
C LEU A 191 9.81 -4.65 3.86
N GLY A 192 10.99 -4.11 3.54
CA GLY A 192 11.09 -3.07 2.54
C GLY A 192 10.81 -3.55 1.12
N GLY A 193 11.16 -4.80 0.79
CA GLY A 193 10.76 -5.43 -0.47
C GLY A 193 9.23 -5.57 -0.57
N HIS A 194 8.60 -6.05 0.50
CA HIS A 194 7.14 -6.14 0.63
C HIS A 194 6.47 -4.77 0.50
N MET A 195 6.97 -3.75 1.20
CA MET A 195 6.43 -2.40 1.12
C MET A 195 6.62 -1.79 -0.27
N TYR A 196 7.74 -2.06 -0.94
CA TYR A 196 7.99 -1.63 -2.32
C TYR A 196 6.96 -2.23 -3.29
N GLY A 197 6.73 -3.54 -3.21
CA GLY A 197 5.71 -4.21 -4.02
C GLY A 197 4.32 -3.63 -3.78
N ALA A 198 3.91 -3.53 -2.52
CA ALA A 198 2.61 -2.97 -2.15
C ALA A 198 2.42 -1.52 -2.63
N PHE A 199 3.48 -0.71 -2.60
CA PHE A 199 3.45 0.65 -3.12
C PHE A 199 3.23 0.70 -4.64
N VAL A 200 3.97 -0.12 -5.40
CA VAL A 200 3.87 -0.18 -6.85
C VAL A 200 2.49 -0.66 -7.30
N GLU A 201 1.97 -1.75 -6.72
CA GLU A 201 0.66 -2.30 -7.14
C GLU A 201 -0.48 -1.35 -6.82
N ARG A 202 -0.42 -0.69 -5.65
CA ARG A 202 -1.46 0.28 -5.30
C ARG A 202 -1.40 1.53 -6.17
N LEU A 203 -0.21 1.99 -6.54
CA LEU A 203 -0.05 3.06 -7.52
C LEU A 203 -0.67 2.68 -8.86
N TYR A 204 -0.39 1.47 -9.33
CA TYR A 204 -0.91 0.95 -10.59
C TYR A 204 -2.44 0.94 -10.60
N VAL A 205 -3.05 0.19 -9.68
CA VAL A 205 -4.50 -0.03 -9.63
C VAL A 205 -5.25 1.28 -9.39
N THR A 206 -4.82 2.09 -8.42
CA THR A 206 -5.51 3.37 -8.13
C THR A 206 -5.35 4.39 -9.24
N SER A 207 -4.23 4.38 -9.98
CA SER A 207 -4.06 5.29 -11.12
C SER A 207 -4.92 4.87 -12.31
N ILE A 208 -5.06 3.56 -12.58
CA ILE A 208 -6.03 3.05 -13.58
C ILE A 208 -7.45 3.43 -13.20
N MET A 209 -7.83 3.22 -11.94
CA MET A 209 -9.16 3.58 -11.43
C MET A 209 -9.46 5.07 -11.62
N VAL A 210 -8.52 5.95 -11.25
CA VAL A 210 -8.69 7.40 -11.43
C VAL A 210 -8.75 7.80 -12.90
N LEU A 211 -7.95 7.17 -13.76
CA LEU A 211 -7.98 7.43 -15.21
C LEU A 211 -9.33 7.05 -15.82
N ALA A 212 -9.91 5.90 -15.43
CA ALA A 212 -11.24 5.50 -15.88
C ALA A 212 -12.33 6.49 -15.39
N ALA A 213 -12.28 6.90 -14.12
CA ALA A 213 -13.22 7.88 -13.57
C ALA A 213 -13.09 9.29 -14.18
N ALA A 214 -11.91 9.63 -14.74
CA ALA A 214 -11.68 10.88 -15.46
C ALA A 214 -12.54 10.98 -16.72
N GLU A 215 -12.65 9.87 -17.43
CA GLU A 215 -13.42 9.75 -18.66
C GLU A 215 -14.92 9.89 -18.37
N GLU A 216 -15.35 9.66 -17.12
CA GLU A 216 -16.73 9.76 -16.63
C GLU A 216 -17.05 11.06 -15.84
N GLY A 217 -16.06 11.95 -15.63
CA GLY A 217 -16.26 13.28 -15.02
C GLY A 217 -16.30 13.36 -13.49
N THR A 218 -15.87 12.33 -12.74
CA THR A 218 -16.03 12.23 -11.26
C THR A 218 -14.73 12.48 -10.46
N LEU A 219 -13.73 13.13 -11.07
CA LEU A 219 -12.30 13.07 -10.66
C LEU A 219 -11.88 13.81 -9.36
N ALA A 220 -12.53 14.92 -8.98
CA ALA A 220 -11.91 15.90 -8.07
C ALA A 220 -11.69 15.44 -6.61
N PRO A 221 -12.58 14.65 -5.97
CA PRO A 221 -12.37 14.18 -4.60
C PRO A 221 -11.30 13.07 -4.52
N LEU A 222 -11.34 12.11 -5.46
CA LEU A 222 -10.51 10.91 -5.49
C LEU A 222 -9.02 11.24 -5.68
N HIS A 223 -8.75 12.21 -6.54
CA HIS A 223 -7.39 12.63 -6.88
C HIS A 223 -6.64 13.22 -5.67
N ASN A 224 -7.32 13.97 -4.80
CA ASN A 224 -6.67 14.59 -3.64
C ASN A 224 -6.42 13.62 -2.48
N VAL A 225 -7.30 12.61 -2.32
CA VAL A 225 -7.13 11.51 -1.37
C VAL A 225 -5.90 10.66 -1.75
N ARG A 226 -5.70 10.47 -3.06
CA ARG A 226 -4.57 9.74 -3.63
C ARG A 226 -3.20 10.38 -3.28
N ILE A 227 -3.03 11.69 -3.52
CA ILE A 227 -1.75 12.40 -3.40
C ILE A 227 -1.15 12.34 -1.99
N GLY A 228 -1.91 12.75 -0.97
CA GLY A 228 -1.38 12.84 0.40
C GLY A 228 -0.95 11.47 0.95
N THR A 229 -1.62 10.42 0.51
CA THR A 229 -1.31 9.04 0.86
C THR A 229 0.05 8.57 0.31
N PHE A 230 0.32 8.82 -0.97
CA PHE A 230 1.55 8.35 -1.61
C PHE A 230 2.80 9.04 -1.05
N SER A 231 2.66 10.25 -0.50
CA SER A 231 3.78 11.00 0.07
C SER A 231 4.42 10.30 1.28
N ARG A 232 3.64 9.79 2.26
CA ARG A 232 4.25 9.16 3.45
C ARG A 232 4.93 7.83 3.14
N ILE A 233 4.33 7.00 2.29
CA ILE A 233 4.96 5.73 1.90
C ILE A 233 6.22 5.99 1.08
N HIS A 234 6.18 6.99 0.20
CA HIS A 234 7.38 7.43 -0.51
C HIS A 234 8.51 7.79 0.45
N ASP A 235 8.22 8.51 1.54
CA ASP A 235 9.24 8.88 2.53
C ASP A 235 9.80 7.66 3.26
N VAL A 236 8.94 6.70 3.65
CA VAL A 236 9.38 5.44 4.27
C VAL A 236 10.27 4.64 3.31
N LEU A 237 9.83 4.46 2.07
CA LEU A 237 10.59 3.73 1.06
C LEU A 237 11.89 4.44 0.69
N THR A 238 11.91 5.76 0.73
CA THR A 238 13.13 6.55 0.53
C THR A 238 14.13 6.31 1.66
N ALA A 239 13.67 6.25 2.92
CA ALA A 239 14.52 5.90 4.06
C ALA A 239 15.06 4.47 3.94
N PHE A 240 14.19 3.49 3.70
CA PHE A 240 14.59 2.08 3.49
C PHE A 240 15.57 1.94 2.33
N GLY A 241 15.38 2.68 1.24
CA GLY A 241 16.27 2.64 0.08
C GLY A 241 17.65 3.20 0.37
N ARG A 242 17.76 4.26 1.18
CA ARG A 242 19.07 4.81 1.62
C ARG A 242 19.89 3.78 2.41
N ASP A 243 19.20 2.92 3.16
CA ASP A 243 19.83 1.87 3.98
C ASP A 243 19.96 0.52 3.27
N ASN A 244 19.68 0.47 1.96
CA ASN A 244 19.70 -0.75 1.13
C ASN A 244 18.76 -1.86 1.65
N CYS A 245 17.56 -1.45 2.07
CA CYS A 245 16.53 -2.30 2.66
C CYS A 245 15.28 -2.45 1.79
N LEU A 246 15.26 -2.02 0.52
CA LEU A 246 14.14 -2.29 -0.39
C LEU A 246 14.25 -3.67 -1.03
N GLY A 247 14.28 -4.74 -0.21
CA GLY A 247 14.61 -6.11 -0.62
C GLY A 247 16.12 -6.38 -0.58
N SER A 248 16.61 -7.20 -1.50
CA SER A 248 18.05 -7.49 -1.66
C SER A 248 18.87 -6.22 -1.83
N SER A 249 20.08 -6.21 -1.26
CA SER A 249 20.98 -5.07 -1.34
C SER A 249 21.39 -4.74 -2.78
N GLU A 250 21.48 -5.74 -3.65
CA GLU A 250 21.82 -5.55 -5.06
C GLU A 250 20.75 -4.79 -5.83
N LYS A 251 19.46 -5.12 -5.61
CA LYS A 251 18.34 -4.51 -6.34
C LYS A 251 17.81 -3.23 -5.67
N SER A 252 18.08 -3.02 -4.38
CA SER A 252 17.58 -1.86 -3.61
C SER A 252 17.92 -0.49 -4.24
N PRO A 253 19.14 -0.22 -4.76
CA PRO A 253 19.44 1.06 -5.41
C PRO A 253 18.57 1.35 -6.62
N GLN A 254 18.27 0.33 -7.43
CA GLN A 254 17.40 0.49 -8.60
C GLN A 254 15.94 0.75 -8.17
N ARG A 255 15.46 0.05 -7.13
CA ARG A 255 14.13 0.27 -6.57
C ARG A 255 13.98 1.66 -5.97
N LEU A 256 15.01 2.19 -5.29
CA LEU A 256 15.01 3.56 -4.79
C LEU A 256 14.86 4.57 -5.92
N LYS A 257 15.56 4.39 -7.06
CA LYS A 257 15.39 5.24 -8.24
C LYS A 257 13.95 5.21 -8.77
N THR A 258 13.32 4.03 -8.80
CA THR A 258 11.91 3.87 -9.18
C THR A 258 10.99 4.61 -8.22
N VAL A 259 11.17 4.44 -6.90
CA VAL A 259 10.39 5.14 -5.86
C VAL A 259 10.49 6.66 -6.04
N GLN A 260 11.69 7.19 -6.24
CA GLN A 260 11.91 8.62 -6.46
C GLN A 260 11.26 9.12 -7.76
N LYS A 261 11.31 8.34 -8.84
CA LYS A 261 10.65 8.68 -10.12
C LYS A 261 9.13 8.76 -9.94
N LEU A 262 8.54 7.77 -9.28
CA LEU A 262 7.11 7.73 -8.97
C LEU A 262 6.72 8.88 -8.04
N GLY A 263 7.52 9.18 -7.00
CA GLY A 263 7.31 10.29 -6.07
C GLY A 263 7.21 11.68 -6.73
N ARG A 264 7.98 11.91 -7.81
CA ARG A 264 7.88 13.15 -8.60
C ARG A 264 6.57 13.25 -9.39
N LEU A 265 6.08 12.13 -9.92
CA LEU A 265 4.87 12.10 -10.75
C LEU A 265 3.59 12.17 -9.93
N VAL A 266 3.57 11.61 -8.72
CA VAL A 266 2.38 11.58 -7.85
C VAL A 266 2.19 12.85 -7.03
N GLY A 267 3.05 13.85 -7.21
CA GLY A 267 2.92 15.15 -6.57
C GLY A 267 3.33 15.08 -5.11
N THR A 268 4.63 14.96 -4.85
CA THR A 268 5.18 15.31 -3.53
C THR A 268 5.23 16.85 -3.43
N GLY A 269 4.61 17.44 -2.41
CA GLY A 269 4.58 18.89 -2.19
C GLY A 269 3.39 19.63 -2.83
N THR A 270 3.64 20.75 -3.53
CA THR A 270 2.60 21.66 -4.07
C THR A 270 2.09 21.31 -5.46
N HIS A 271 2.67 20.30 -6.12
CA HIS A 271 2.29 19.87 -7.47
C HIS A 271 1.03 18.99 -7.41
N LYS A 272 0.03 19.32 -8.24
CA LYS A 272 -1.13 18.44 -8.47
C LYS A 272 -0.83 17.61 -9.72
N PRO A 273 -0.75 16.27 -9.64
CA PRO A 273 -0.54 15.40 -10.79
C PRO A 273 -1.58 15.65 -11.89
N THR A 274 -1.13 15.61 -13.14
CA THR A 274 -1.99 15.67 -14.32
C THR A 274 -2.42 14.25 -14.75
N LEU A 275 -3.44 14.11 -15.60
CA LEU A 275 -3.77 12.82 -16.20
C LEU A 275 -2.60 12.20 -16.96
N ALA A 276 -1.73 13.03 -17.57
CA ALA A 276 -0.51 12.57 -18.23
C ALA A 276 0.51 11.99 -17.23
N ASP A 277 0.62 12.59 -16.03
CA ASP A 277 1.46 12.05 -14.96
C ASP A 277 0.92 10.70 -14.48
N LEU A 278 -0.41 10.55 -14.37
CA LEU A 278 -1.04 9.26 -14.03
C LEU A 278 -0.74 8.16 -15.05
N ARG A 279 -0.82 8.48 -16.35
CA ARG A 279 -0.48 7.52 -17.42
C ARG A 279 0.97 7.05 -17.30
N LYS A 280 1.92 7.97 -17.06
CA LYS A 280 3.32 7.62 -16.80
C LYS A 280 3.53 6.77 -15.55
N VAL A 281 2.75 7.02 -14.48
CA VAL A 281 2.77 6.17 -13.28
C VAL A 281 2.34 4.75 -13.62
N VAL A 282 1.25 4.59 -14.39
CA VAL A 282 0.77 3.29 -14.83
C VAL A 282 1.83 2.56 -15.66
N GLU A 283 2.45 3.23 -16.63
CA GLU A 283 3.54 2.67 -17.46
C GLU A 283 4.70 2.15 -16.59
N ILE A 284 5.23 2.98 -15.68
CA ILE A 284 6.35 2.59 -14.81
C ILE A 284 5.97 1.42 -13.91
N CYS A 285 4.77 1.45 -13.33
CA CYS A 285 4.33 0.37 -12.46
C CYS A 285 4.10 -0.92 -13.24
N GLN A 286 3.58 -0.86 -14.47
CA GLN A 286 3.41 -2.02 -15.34
C GLN A 286 4.77 -2.64 -15.70
N ASP A 287 5.76 -1.84 -16.09
CA ASP A 287 7.12 -2.31 -16.36
C ASP A 287 7.70 -3.07 -15.15
N VAL A 288 7.46 -2.55 -13.94
CA VAL A 288 7.86 -3.23 -12.71
C VAL A 288 7.09 -4.54 -12.54
N ARG A 289 5.77 -4.58 -12.71
CA ARG A 289 4.96 -5.81 -12.61
C ARG A 289 5.46 -6.88 -13.57
N ASP A 290 5.68 -6.52 -14.82
CA ASP A 290 6.11 -7.45 -15.87
C ASP A 290 7.47 -8.07 -15.56
N SER A 291 8.37 -7.33 -14.92
CA SER A 291 9.69 -7.86 -14.50
C SER A 291 9.64 -8.96 -13.43
N PHE A 292 8.49 -9.16 -12.76
CA PHE A 292 8.28 -10.23 -11.78
C PHE A 292 7.34 -11.34 -12.28
N MET A 293 6.81 -11.21 -13.51
CA MET A 293 5.98 -12.23 -14.18
C MET A 293 6.78 -13.15 -15.12
N GLN A 294 8.02 -12.77 -15.45
CA GLN A 294 8.97 -13.52 -16.27
C GLN A 294 9.78 -14.50 -15.41
#